data_AF-A0A8H4EUL1-F1
#
_entry.id   AF-A0A8H4EUL1-F1
#
_cell.length_a   1.000
_cell.length_b   1.000
_cell.length_c   1.000
_cell.angle_alpha   90.00
_cell.angle_beta   90.00
_cell.angle_gamma   90.00
#
_symmetry.space_group_name_H-M   'P 1'
#
loop_
_entity.id
_entity.type
_entity.pdbx_description
1 polymer ?
#
loop_
_entity_poly.entity_id
_entity_poly.type
_entity_poly.pdbx_seq_one_letter_code
_entity_poly.pdbx_strand_id
1 'polypeptide(L)'
;MFLLFITPRSTNTIITSQMSSTADNAAYIQEQINYLKTHTYPTPIKFFSKFGYRTEHVAISEYNARLEQVIQAQPQSEKFKDLRKQLKNGDFNDDWQTYVYMKKYILKNEEEKNKENISSNSI
;
A
#
# COMPACT_ATOMS: atom_id res chain seq x y z
N MET A 1 38.00 -39.70 -20.54
CA MET A 1 37.98 -39.95 -19.09
C MET A 1 37.62 -38.64 -18.40
N PHE A 2 36.48 -38.63 -17.68
CA PHE A 2 35.92 -37.72 -16.64
C PHE A 2 36.57 -36.33 -16.40
N LEU A 3 35.88 -35.21 -16.09
CA LEU A 3 34.49 -34.82 -15.85
C LEU A 3 34.43 -33.26 -15.85
N LEU A 4 33.29 -32.68 -16.24
CA LEU A 4 32.91 -31.29 -15.93
C LEU A 4 32.83 -31.08 -14.41
N PHE A 5 33.21 -29.89 -13.92
CA PHE A 5 32.41 -29.16 -12.92
C PHE A 5 32.67 -27.64 -13.03
N ILE A 6 31.71 -26.90 -13.58
CA ILE A 6 31.55 -25.46 -13.36
C ILE A 6 30.52 -25.33 -12.24
N THR A 7 30.90 -24.79 -11.08
CA THR A 7 29.96 -24.41 -10.02
C THR A 7 29.72 -22.91 -10.05
N PRO A 8 28.47 -22.42 -9.97
CA PRO A 8 28.18 -20.99 -9.89
C PRO A 8 28.28 -20.51 -8.44
N ARG A 9 28.67 -19.26 -8.20
CA ARG A 9 28.43 -18.58 -6.92
C ARG A 9 27.61 -17.32 -7.11
N SER A 10 26.52 -17.33 -6.37
CA SER A 10 25.33 -16.49 -6.42
C SER A 10 25.51 -15.13 -5.74
N THR A 11 25.00 -14.09 -6.42
CA THR A 11 24.12 -13.00 -5.96
C THR A 11 24.41 -12.21 -4.69
N ASN A 12 24.44 -10.88 -4.84
CA ASN A 12 23.63 -9.96 -4.03
C ASN A 12 23.26 -8.73 -4.86
N THR A 13 22.32 -8.91 -5.78
CA THR A 13 21.49 -7.81 -6.29
C THR A 13 20.28 -7.74 -5.38
N ILE A 14 20.14 -6.63 -4.66
CA ILE A 14 19.01 -6.35 -3.78
C ILE A 14 17.72 -6.48 -4.60
N ILE A 15 16.86 -7.36 -4.11
CA ILE A 15 15.64 -7.84 -4.74
C ILE A 15 14.64 -6.69 -4.87
N THR A 16 14.60 -6.05 -6.04
CA THR A 16 13.35 -5.60 -6.68
C THR A 16 13.00 -6.60 -7.78
N SER A 17 12.84 -7.85 -7.37
CA SER A 17 12.28 -8.90 -8.21
C SER A 17 11.06 -9.41 -7.46
N GLN A 18 9.89 -9.14 -8.01
CA GLN A 18 8.65 -9.93 -8.01
C GLN A 18 7.50 -8.94 -8.31
N MET A 19 7.49 -8.40 -9.53
CA MET A 19 6.20 -8.22 -10.21
C MET A 19 5.68 -9.64 -10.42
N SER A 20 4.90 -10.09 -9.43
CA SER A 20 4.14 -11.33 -9.45
C SER A 20 3.24 -11.36 -10.68
N SER A 21 2.80 -12.53 -11.10
CA SER A 21 2.07 -12.79 -12.35
C SER A 21 0.94 -11.77 -12.61
N THR A 22 0.55 -11.55 -13.87
CA THR A 22 -0.57 -10.65 -14.23
C THR A 22 -1.85 -10.95 -13.44
N ALA A 23 -2.06 -12.21 -13.04
CA ALA A 23 -3.16 -12.64 -12.17
C ALA A 23 -3.06 -12.09 -10.75
N ASP A 24 -1.87 -12.04 -10.15
CA ASP A 24 -1.66 -11.51 -8.80
C ASP A 24 -1.88 -10.00 -8.77
N ASN A 25 -1.45 -9.29 -9.81
CA ASN A 25 -1.74 -7.87 -9.98
C ASN A 25 -3.25 -7.63 -10.15
N ALA A 26 -3.96 -8.47 -10.92
CA ALA A 26 -5.41 -8.36 -11.08
C ALA A 26 -6.16 -8.62 -9.75
N ALA A 27 -5.72 -9.62 -8.98
CA ALA A 27 -6.30 -9.93 -7.67
C ALA A 27 -6.10 -8.77 -6.68
N TYR A 28 -4.90 -8.19 -6.63
CA TYR A 28 -4.60 -7.03 -5.80
C TYR A 28 -5.46 -5.81 -6.18
N ILE A 29 -5.62 -5.54 -7.48
CA ILE A 29 -6.51 -4.49 -7.98
C ILE A 29 -7.95 -4.75 -7.56
N GLN A 30 -8.42 -6.00 -7.65
CA GLN A 30 -9.77 -6.35 -7.26
C GLN A 30 -9.99 -6.18 -5.75
N GLU A 31 -8.99 -6.49 -4.92
CA GLU A 31 -9.03 -6.23 -3.48
C GLU A 31 -9.21 -4.72 -3.19
N GLN A 32 -8.46 -3.85 -3.89
CA GLN A 32 -8.60 -2.41 -3.77
C GLN A 32 -10.01 -1.92 -4.13
N ILE A 33 -10.57 -2.40 -5.24
CA ILE A 33 -11.94 -2.08 -5.67
C ILE A 33 -12.96 -2.56 -4.62
N ASN A 34 -12.80 -3.78 -4.14
CA ASN A 34 -13.69 -4.36 -3.14
C ASN A 34 -13.64 -3.59 -1.82
N TYR A 35 -12.46 -3.13 -1.41
CA TYR A 35 -12.30 -2.26 -0.25
C TYR A 35 -13.11 -0.97 -0.40
N LEU A 36 -13.01 -0.27 -1.54
CA LEU A 36 -13.80 0.95 -1.78
C LEU A 36 -15.32 0.69 -1.74
N LYS A 37 -15.75 -0.44 -2.30
CA LYS A 37 -17.17 -0.83 -2.33
C LYS A 37 -17.74 -1.11 -0.94
N THR A 38 -17.02 -1.90 -0.15
CA THR A 38 -17.51 -2.47 1.12
C THR A 38 -17.27 -1.58 2.32
N HIS A 39 -16.20 -0.78 2.32
CA HIS A 39 -15.84 0.03 3.48
C HIS A 39 -16.74 1.26 3.60
N THR A 40 -17.31 1.53 4.78
CA THR A 40 -18.32 2.60 4.99
C THR A 40 -17.84 3.98 4.53
N TYR A 41 -16.62 4.35 4.91
CA TYR A 41 -16.01 5.62 4.53
C TYR A 41 -14.55 5.40 4.09
N PRO A 42 -14.31 5.08 2.80
CA PRO A 42 -13.02 4.66 2.30
C PRO A 42 -12.15 5.87 1.90
N THR A 43 -11.76 6.69 2.87
CA THR A 43 -10.92 7.87 2.60
C THR A 43 -9.52 7.48 2.09
N PRO A 44 -8.81 8.40 1.41
CA PRO A 44 -7.44 8.17 0.96
C PRO A 44 -6.53 7.64 2.07
N ILE A 45 -6.51 8.26 3.26
CA ILE A 45 -5.65 7.80 4.37
C ILE A 45 -5.92 6.35 4.78
N LYS A 46 -7.19 5.92 4.83
CA LYS A 46 -7.52 4.54 5.21
C LYS A 46 -7.15 3.57 4.11
N PHE A 47 -7.38 3.96 2.86
CA PHE A 47 -6.94 3.19 1.70
C PHE A 47 -5.41 3.02 1.69
N PHE A 48 -4.66 4.10 1.93
CA PHE A 48 -3.19 4.04 1.97
C PHE A 48 -2.68 3.17 3.11
N SER A 49 -3.32 3.25 4.27
CA SER A 49 -2.97 2.44 5.44
C SER A 49 -3.22 0.95 5.21
N LYS A 50 -4.30 0.60 4.48
CA LYS A 50 -4.63 -0.79 4.15
C LYS A 50 -3.67 -1.40 3.12
N PHE A 51 -3.28 -0.65 2.09
CA PHE A 51 -2.52 -1.17 0.95
C PHE A 51 -1.02 -0.83 0.97
N GLY A 52 -0.58 0.08 1.83
CA GLY A 52 0.83 0.31 2.13
C GLY A 52 1.64 0.90 0.97
N TYR A 53 1.49 2.21 0.73
CA TYR A 53 2.22 2.88 -0.34
C TYR A 53 3.58 3.44 0.10
N ARG A 54 4.51 3.52 -0.88
CA ARG A 54 5.84 4.10 -0.70
C ARG A 54 5.92 5.56 -1.11
N THR A 55 5.14 5.97 -2.10
CA THR A 55 5.17 7.32 -2.65
C THR A 55 3.76 7.89 -2.80
N GLU A 56 3.65 9.20 -2.61
CA GLU A 56 2.40 9.96 -2.66
C GLU A 56 1.72 9.80 -4.02
N HIS A 57 2.49 10.06 -5.07
CA HIS A 57 2.02 10.01 -6.44
C HIS A 57 1.37 8.65 -6.79
N VAL A 58 1.99 7.53 -6.38
CA VAL A 58 1.44 6.20 -6.64
C VAL A 58 0.16 5.98 -5.82
N ALA A 59 0.18 6.35 -4.53
CA ALA A 59 -0.97 6.19 -3.65
C ALA A 59 -2.21 6.94 -4.17
N ILE A 60 -2.03 8.22 -4.53
CA ILE A 60 -3.08 9.08 -5.06
C ILE A 60 -3.55 8.58 -6.43
N SER A 61 -2.61 8.22 -7.31
CA SER A 61 -2.94 7.70 -8.65
C SER A 61 -3.77 6.43 -8.58
N GLU A 62 -3.36 5.46 -7.75
CA GLU A 62 -4.11 4.21 -7.59
C GLU A 62 -5.49 4.47 -6.97
N TYR A 63 -5.56 5.24 -5.88
CA TYR A 63 -6.85 5.56 -5.27
C TYR A 63 -7.82 6.19 -6.27
N ASN A 64 -7.36 7.17 -7.05
CA ASN A 64 -8.17 7.82 -8.09
C ASN A 64 -8.61 6.82 -9.16
N ALA A 65 -7.69 5.99 -9.67
CA ALA A 65 -8.00 5.00 -10.68
C ALA A 65 -9.06 3.99 -10.20
N ARG A 66 -8.93 3.50 -8.97
CA ARG A 66 -9.90 2.55 -8.39
C ARG A 66 -11.24 3.21 -8.08
N LEU A 67 -11.25 4.46 -7.61
CA LEU A 67 -12.47 5.21 -7.39
C LEU A 67 -13.25 5.41 -8.69
N GLU A 68 -12.57 5.80 -9.78
CA GLU A 68 -13.21 5.93 -11.10
C GLU A 68 -13.79 4.60 -11.60
N GLN A 69 -13.07 3.49 -11.42
CA GLN A 69 -13.60 2.16 -11.76
C GLN A 69 -14.87 1.80 -10.98
N VAL A 70 -14.92 2.14 -9.69
CA VAL A 70 -16.11 1.92 -8.86
C VAL A 70 -17.27 2.83 -9.28
N ILE A 71 -16.99 4.10 -9.62
CA ILE A 71 -18.00 5.04 -10.13
C ILE A 71 -18.57 4.56 -11.47
N GLN A 72 -17.72 4.09 -12.39
CA GLN A 72 -18.17 3.54 -13.67
C GLN A 72 -19.05 2.30 -13.47
N ALA A 73 -18.70 1.43 -12.51
CA ALA A 73 -19.49 0.25 -12.18
C ALA A 73 -20.80 0.57 -11.44
N GLN A 74 -20.84 1.65 -10.67
CA GLN A 74 -21.98 2.04 -9.83
C GLN A 74 -22.27 3.56 -9.96
N PRO A 75 -22.67 4.03 -11.15
CA PRO A 75 -22.78 5.47 -11.44
C PRO A 75 -23.88 6.19 -10.66
N GLN A 76 -24.81 5.44 -10.07
CA GLN A 76 -25.90 5.98 -9.24
C GLN A 76 -25.54 6.09 -7.75
N SER A 77 -24.33 5.66 -7.36
CA SER A 77 -23.92 5.71 -5.95
C SER A 77 -23.50 7.13 -5.55
N GLU A 78 -24.35 7.79 -4.75
CA GLU A 78 -24.04 9.12 -4.20
C GLU A 78 -22.77 9.08 -3.33
N LYS A 79 -22.55 7.99 -2.59
CA LYS A 79 -21.32 7.76 -1.81
C LYS A 79 -20.05 8.01 -2.63
N PHE A 80 -19.96 7.44 -3.83
CA PHE A 80 -18.74 7.57 -4.65
C PHE A 80 -18.68 8.91 -5.38
N LYS A 81 -19.82 9.50 -5.74
CA LYS A 81 -19.87 10.87 -6.29
C LYS A 81 -19.40 11.89 -5.26
N ASP A 82 -19.86 11.78 -4.01
CA ASP A 82 -19.46 12.64 -2.91
C ASP A 82 -17.97 12.50 -2.62
N LEU A 83 -17.47 11.27 -2.54
CA LEU A 83 -16.04 11.01 -2.34
C LEU A 83 -15.19 11.63 -3.46
N ARG A 84 -15.65 11.55 -4.72
CA ARG A 84 -14.99 12.18 -5.86
C ARG A 84 -15.03 13.70 -5.79
N LYS A 85 -16.14 14.28 -5.33
CA LYS A 85 -16.29 15.73 -5.13
C LYS A 85 -15.36 16.23 -4.03
N GLN A 86 -15.33 15.56 -2.89
CA GLN A 86 -14.43 15.88 -1.76
C GLN A 86 -12.96 15.84 -2.19
N LEU A 87 -12.58 14.83 -2.97
CA LEU A 87 -11.22 14.73 -3.51
C LEU A 87 -10.89 15.88 -4.48
N LYS A 88 -11.84 16.31 -5.31
CA LYS A 88 -11.66 17.48 -6.20
C LYS A 88 -11.58 18.80 -5.44
N ASN A 89 -12.26 18.89 -4.30
CA ASN A 89 -12.25 20.07 -3.44
C ASN A 89 -10.97 20.18 -2.58
N GLY A 90 -10.17 19.12 -2.52
CA GLY A 90 -8.95 19.07 -1.70
C GLY A 90 -9.22 18.71 -0.24
N ASP A 91 -10.39 18.17 0.08
CA ASP A 91 -10.79 17.79 1.45
C ASP A 91 -9.86 16.73 2.07
N PHE A 92 -9.04 16.07 1.24
CA PHE A 92 -8.07 15.04 1.62
C PHE A 92 -6.62 15.41 1.33
N ASN A 93 -6.29 16.70 1.14
CA ASN A 93 -4.93 17.13 0.81
C ASN A 93 -3.89 16.74 1.88
N ASP A 94 -4.32 16.61 3.14
CA ASP A 94 -3.45 16.25 4.27
C ASP A 94 -3.39 14.73 4.55
N ASP A 95 -4.18 13.91 3.85
CA ASP A 95 -4.30 12.47 4.13
C ASP A 95 -2.97 11.74 3.89
N TRP A 96 -2.19 12.15 2.91
CA TRP A 96 -0.88 11.57 2.65
C TRP A 96 0.11 11.87 3.78
N GLN A 97 0.16 13.12 4.24
CA GLN A 97 1.06 13.61 5.27
C GLN A 97 0.72 12.92 6.59
N THR A 98 -0.58 12.76 6.86
CA THR A 98 -1.09 12.00 8.01
C THR A 98 -0.68 10.53 7.92
N TYR A 99 -0.83 9.88 6.76
CA TYR A 99 -0.37 8.51 6.54
C TYR A 99 1.14 8.36 6.79
N VAL A 100 1.97 9.26 6.27
CA VAL A 100 3.43 9.25 6.48
C VAL A 100 3.77 9.43 7.95
N TYR A 101 3.09 10.35 8.65
CA TYR A 101 3.28 10.57 10.08
C TYR A 101 2.95 9.31 10.89
N MET A 102 1.79 8.70 10.65
CA MET A 102 1.38 7.46 11.32
C MET A 102 2.38 6.33 11.11
N LYS A 103 2.87 6.17 9.87
CA LYS A 103 3.88 5.16 9.54
C LYS A 103 5.19 5.38 10.32
N LYS A 104 5.66 6.62 10.41
CA LYS A 104 6.86 6.96 11.20
C LYS A 104 6.65 6.71 12.69
N TYR A 105 5.47 7.03 13.22
CA TYR A 105 5.13 6.80 14.62
C TYR A 105 5.15 5.31 14.99
N ILE A 106 4.57 4.45 14.14
CA ILE A 106 4.59 3.00 14.33
C ILE A 106 6.04 2.48 14.37
N LEU A 107 6.86 2.87 13.40
CA LEU A 107 8.27 2.45 13.33
C LEU A 107 9.07 2.87 14.57
N LYS A 108 8.88 4.11 15.05
CA LYS A 108 9.55 4.60 16.26
C LYS A 108 9.18 3.78 17.50
N ASN A 109 7.90 3.44 17.66
CA ASN A 109 7.43 2.65 18.78
C ASN A 109 7.92 1.19 18.72
N GLU A 110 8.04 0.63 17.52
CA GLU A 110 8.65 -0.70 17.32
C GLU A 110 10.13 -0.69 17.69
N GLU A 111 10.88 0.36 17.32
CA GLU A 111 12.28 0.52 17.72
C GLU A 111 12.47 0.63 19.24
N GLU A 112 11.61 1.40 19.92
CA GLU A 112 11.65 1.55 21.39
C GLU A 112 11.38 0.22 22.10
N LYS A 113 10.34 -0.52 21.69
CA LYS A 113 10.06 -1.86 22.22
C LYS A 113 11.21 -2.84 22.00
N ASN A 114 11.86 -2.79 20.84
CA ASN A 114 12.99 -3.67 20.55
C ASN A 114 14.21 -3.34 21.42
N LYS A 115 14.47 -2.05 21.72
CA LYS A 115 15.54 -1.65 22.65
C LYS A 115 15.28 -2.10 24.08
N GLU A 116 14.04 -1.97 24.56
CA GLU A 116 13.63 -2.44 25.89
C GLU A 116 13.79 -3.97 26.03
N ASN A 117 13.39 -4.73 25.01
CA ASN A 117 13.54 -6.19 25.01
C ASN A 117 15.00 -6.64 25.01
N ILE A 118 15.87 -5.97 24.24
CA ILE A 118 17.32 -6.28 24.23
C ILE A 118 17.96 -5.91 25.59
N SER A 119 17.57 -4.78 26.17
CA SER A 119 18.06 -4.37 27.49
C SER A 119 17.61 -5.31 28.62
N SER A 120 16.40 -5.88 28.50
CA SER A 120 15.84 -6.79 29.51
C SER A 120 16.43 -8.20 29.44
N ASN A 121 16.94 -8.62 28.28
CA ASN A 121 17.58 -9.92 28.08
C ASN A 121 19.12 -9.91 28.30
N SER A 122 19.68 -8.76 28.66
CA SER A 122 21.13 -8.59 28.89
C SER A 122 21.51 -8.55 30.38
N ILE A 123 20.59 -8.94 31.27
CA ILE A 123 20.74 -9.05 32.73
C ILE A 123 20.52 -10.51 33.12
#